data_AF-A0A0D6AY61-F1
#
_entry.id   AF-A0A0D6AY61-F1
#
_cell.length_a   1.000
_cell.length_b   1.000
_cell.length_c   1.000
_cell.angle_alpha   90.00
_cell.angle_beta   90.00
_cell.angle_gamma   90.00
#
_symmetry.space_group_name_H-M   'P 1'
#
loop_
_entity.id
_entity.type
_entity.pdbx_description
1 polymer ?
#
loop_
_entity_poly.entity_id
_entity_poly.type
_entity_poly.pdbx_seq_one_letter_code
_entity_poly.pdbx_strand_id
1 'polypeptide(L)'
;MATRVHTDLTIRGTTYPDAASAARALGVTPEAIRSAARKGRLDRVGTGRKGLAPMPVRIRGEVFTDAHAAAARFGVTPQAVWRALADGDPDRIGRPQRRPGRAPKPFEIGGLRFASQRKASRALGFSDDYLSHALTRGGRAARERILAAAMALSARQARTRKSLPNGPARPEPMEELHHG
;
A
#
# COMPACT_ATOMS: atom_id res chain seq x y z
N MET A 1 19.20 50.31 -31.63
CA MET A 1 17.85 49.88 -31.19
C MET A 1 17.82 48.37 -31.13
N ALA A 2 17.51 47.78 -29.97
CA ALA A 2 17.56 46.33 -29.79
C ALA A 2 16.39 45.64 -30.55
N THR A 3 16.72 44.68 -31.42
CA THR A 3 15.77 43.88 -32.19
C THR A 3 14.84 43.12 -31.24
N ARG A 4 13.54 43.41 -31.29
CA ARG A 4 12.54 42.73 -30.46
C ARG A 4 12.28 41.35 -31.07
N VAL A 5 12.81 40.31 -30.42
CA VAL A 5 12.77 38.91 -30.90
C VAL A 5 11.34 38.32 -30.91
N HIS A 6 10.38 38.94 -30.23
CA HIS A 6 9.00 38.44 -30.12
C HIS A 6 7.99 39.58 -30.27
N THR A 7 7.60 39.84 -31.51
CA THR A 7 6.52 40.76 -31.91
C THR A 7 5.30 39.96 -32.37
N ASP A 8 4.11 40.54 -32.24
CA ASP A 8 2.81 39.98 -32.67
C ASP A 8 2.49 38.60 -32.07
N LEU A 9 2.48 38.53 -30.74
CA LEU A 9 2.15 37.31 -30.01
C LEU A 9 0.64 37.16 -29.86
N THR A 10 0.04 36.19 -30.56
CA THR A 10 -1.36 35.81 -30.32
C THR A 10 -1.45 34.86 -29.13
N ILE A 11 -2.15 35.29 -28.08
CA ILE A 11 -2.40 34.52 -26.86
C ILE A 11 -3.92 34.48 -26.64
N ARG A 12 -4.52 33.29 -26.74
CA ARG A 12 -5.96 33.07 -26.52
C ARG A 12 -6.87 34.00 -27.33
N GLY A 13 -6.53 34.21 -28.60
CA GLY A 13 -7.28 35.07 -29.53
C GLY A 13 -6.97 36.58 -29.42
N THR A 14 -6.15 37.00 -28.45
CA THR A 14 -5.70 38.39 -28.33
C THR A 14 -4.28 38.52 -28.86
N THR A 15 -4.07 39.39 -29.85
CA THR A 15 -2.73 39.70 -30.36
C THR A 15 -2.11 40.82 -29.56
N TYR A 16 -0.93 40.57 -29.01
CA TYR A 16 -0.14 41.54 -28.26
C TYR A 16 1.08 42.00 -29.08
N PRO A 17 1.43 43.29 -29.04
CA PRO A 17 2.55 43.82 -29.82
C PRO A 17 3.91 43.28 -29.32
N ASP A 18 4.02 42.97 -28.03
CA ASP A 18 5.24 42.42 -27.44
C ASP A 18 4.98 41.55 -26.19
N ALA A 19 6.02 40.81 -25.80
CA ALA A 19 5.99 39.96 -24.60
C ALA A 19 5.80 40.76 -23.29
N ALA A 20 6.20 42.05 -23.24
CA ALA A 20 6.05 42.88 -22.05
C ALA A 20 4.61 43.36 -21.84
N SER A 21 3.88 43.64 -22.92
CA SER A 21 2.47 44.02 -22.87
C SER A 21 1.57 42.82 -22.59
N ALA A 22 1.88 41.67 -23.21
CA ALA A 22 1.25 40.39 -22.85
C ALA A 22 1.48 40.04 -21.37
N ALA A 23 2.69 40.29 -20.84
CA ALA A 23 3.02 40.04 -19.43
C ALA A 23 2.14 40.85 -18.48
N ARG A 24 2.03 42.16 -18.76
CA ARG A 24 1.21 43.08 -17.97
C ARG A 24 -0.27 42.70 -18.01
N ALA A 25 -0.79 42.33 -19.18
CA ALA A 25 -2.20 41.94 -19.32
C ALA A 25 -2.53 40.60 -18.63
N LEU A 26 -1.58 39.67 -18.59
CA LEU A 26 -1.78 38.33 -18.03
C LEU A 26 -1.28 38.18 -16.59
N GLY A 27 -0.67 39.23 -16.01
CA GLY A 27 -0.08 39.20 -14.67
C GLY A 27 1.11 38.23 -14.54
N VAL A 28 1.86 38.01 -15.61
CA VAL A 28 3.02 37.10 -15.64
C VAL A 28 4.31 37.84 -15.99
N THR A 29 5.47 37.20 -15.80
CA THR A 29 6.74 37.80 -16.22
C THR A 29 6.93 37.74 -17.75
N PRO A 30 7.59 38.74 -18.36
CA PRO A 30 7.90 38.70 -19.80
C PRO A 30 8.73 37.46 -20.19
N GLU A 31 9.57 36.98 -19.28
CA GLU A 31 10.38 35.78 -19.49
C GLU A 31 9.53 34.49 -19.56
N ALA A 32 8.47 34.39 -18.76
CA ALA A 32 7.52 33.29 -18.85
C ALA A 32 6.84 33.23 -20.22
N ILE A 33 6.52 34.38 -20.81
CA ILE A 33 5.96 34.47 -22.17
C ILE A 33 6.97 34.07 -23.22
N ARG A 34 8.22 34.55 -23.15
CA ARG A 34 9.27 34.14 -24.09
C ARG A 34 9.54 32.63 -24.00
N SER A 35 9.56 32.08 -22.80
CA SER A 35 9.72 30.65 -22.56
C SER A 35 8.53 29.84 -23.12
N ALA A 36 7.31 30.34 -22.98
CA ALA A 36 6.12 29.70 -23.54
C ALA A 36 6.07 29.81 -25.08
N ALA A 37 6.48 30.95 -25.64
CA ALA A 37 6.61 31.15 -27.10
C ALA A 37 7.59 30.13 -27.70
N ARG A 38 8.79 29.99 -27.12
CA ARG A 38 9.79 28.99 -27.55
C ARG A 38 9.27 27.55 -27.47
N LYS A 39 8.38 27.26 -26.52
CA LYS A 39 7.80 25.93 -26.31
C LYS A 39 6.50 25.72 -27.10
N GLY A 40 6.01 26.71 -27.83
CA GLY A 40 4.74 26.66 -28.55
C GLY A 40 3.52 26.50 -27.63
N ARG A 41 3.56 27.04 -26.40
CA ARG A 41 2.49 26.89 -25.38
C ARG A 41 1.89 28.23 -24.95
N LEU A 42 1.72 29.15 -25.91
CA LEU A 42 1.22 30.50 -25.64
C LEU A 42 -0.20 30.50 -25.05
N ASP A 43 -1.04 29.54 -25.41
CA ASP A 43 -2.43 29.44 -24.94
C ASP A 43 -2.59 29.19 -23.44
N ARG A 44 -1.54 28.69 -22.77
CA ARG A 44 -1.57 28.32 -21.35
C ARG A 44 -0.90 29.35 -20.44
N VAL A 45 -0.32 30.40 -20.99
CA VAL A 45 0.34 31.44 -20.22
C VAL A 45 -0.64 32.11 -19.27
N GLY A 46 -0.26 32.27 -18.00
CA GLY A 46 -1.07 32.95 -16.98
C GLY A 46 -2.24 32.14 -16.40
N THR A 47 -2.44 30.88 -16.82
CA THR A 47 -3.56 30.06 -16.33
C THR A 47 -3.30 29.36 -14.99
N GLY A 48 -2.07 29.44 -14.46
CA GLY A 48 -1.66 28.72 -13.25
C GLY A 48 -1.61 27.18 -13.38
N ARG A 49 -2.08 26.64 -14.50
CA ARG A 49 -2.15 25.19 -14.76
C ARG A 49 -0.78 24.69 -15.22
N LYS A 50 -0.13 23.88 -14.38
CA LYS A 50 1.11 23.16 -14.72
C LYS A 50 0.76 21.74 -15.19
N GLY A 51 1.35 21.29 -16.30
CA GLY A 51 1.23 19.89 -16.77
C GLY A 51 0.64 19.72 -18.17
N LEU A 52 0.46 18.45 -18.56
CA LEU A 52 -0.20 18.02 -19.81
C LEU A 52 -1.69 18.38 -19.80
N ALA A 53 -2.34 18.32 -20.97
CA ALA A 53 -3.79 18.45 -21.03
C ALA A 53 -4.44 17.37 -20.15
N PRO A 54 -5.56 17.67 -19.46
CA PRO A 54 -6.34 16.64 -18.79
C PRO A 54 -6.72 15.56 -19.81
N MET A 55 -6.43 14.31 -19.46
CA MET A 55 -6.76 13.16 -20.30
C MET A 55 -8.09 12.57 -19.84
N PRO A 56 -9.03 12.30 -20.77
CA PRO A 56 -10.29 11.66 -20.42
C PRO A 56 -10.05 10.23 -19.95
N VAL A 57 -10.79 9.79 -18.94
CA VAL A 57 -10.67 8.46 -18.34
C VAL A 57 -12.02 7.76 -18.32
N ARG A 58 -12.06 6.47 -18.68
CA ARG A 58 -13.26 5.64 -18.60
C ARG A 58 -13.20 4.73 -17.38
N ILE A 59 -14.19 4.84 -16.50
CA ILE A 59 -14.28 4.05 -15.26
C ILE A 59 -15.72 3.60 -15.10
N ARG A 60 -15.94 2.28 -14.97
CA ARG A 60 -17.25 1.63 -14.80
C ARG A 60 -18.27 1.99 -15.88
N GLY A 61 -17.78 2.19 -17.12
CA GLY A 61 -18.60 2.58 -18.27
C GLY A 61 -18.88 4.08 -18.40
N GLU A 62 -18.56 4.89 -17.38
CA GLU A 62 -18.67 6.35 -17.44
C GLU A 62 -17.36 6.97 -17.95
N VAL A 63 -17.46 7.95 -18.85
CA VAL A 63 -16.32 8.71 -19.37
C VAL A 63 -16.22 10.03 -18.63
N PHE A 64 -15.11 10.26 -17.95
CA PHE A 64 -14.80 11.50 -17.25
C PHE A 64 -13.83 12.35 -18.05
N THR A 65 -13.96 13.67 -17.93
CA THR A 65 -13.08 14.65 -18.58
C THR A 65 -11.64 14.56 -18.06
N ASP A 66 -11.47 14.25 -16.78
CA ASP A 66 -10.17 14.00 -16.17
C ASP A 66 -10.25 13.03 -14.98
N ALA A 67 -9.08 12.61 -14.50
CA ALA A 67 -8.97 11.74 -13.33
C ALA A 67 -9.45 12.41 -12.03
N HIS A 68 -9.50 13.74 -11.96
CA HIS A 68 -9.97 14.48 -10.77
C HIS A 68 -11.50 14.45 -10.67
N ALA A 69 -12.22 14.58 -11.78
CA ALA A 69 -13.66 14.45 -11.89
C ALA A 69 -14.10 13.03 -11.52
N ALA A 70 -13.39 12.02 -12.04
CA ALA A 70 -13.58 10.64 -11.63
C ALA A 70 -13.36 10.45 -10.12
N ALA A 71 -12.26 10.99 -9.58
CA ALA A 71 -11.93 10.90 -8.17
C ALA A 71 -13.03 11.52 -7.28
N ALA A 72 -13.53 12.70 -7.65
CA ALA A 72 -14.62 13.37 -6.96
C ALA A 72 -15.92 12.53 -6.99
N ARG A 73 -16.25 11.93 -8.15
CA ARG A 73 -17.46 11.11 -8.31
C ARG A 73 -17.45 9.87 -7.42
N PHE A 74 -16.31 9.20 -7.29
CA PHE A 74 -16.16 7.97 -6.51
C PHE A 74 -15.66 8.19 -5.08
N GLY A 75 -15.42 9.44 -4.67
CA GLY A 75 -14.93 9.78 -3.33
C GLY A 75 -13.52 9.23 -3.04
N VAL A 76 -12.67 9.10 -4.06
CA VAL A 76 -11.29 8.59 -3.96
C VAL A 76 -10.28 9.69 -4.27
N THR A 77 -8.99 9.40 -4.05
CA THR A 77 -7.92 10.32 -4.48
C THR A 77 -7.63 10.15 -5.99
N PRO A 78 -7.21 11.21 -6.70
CA PRO A 78 -6.77 11.10 -8.10
C PRO A 78 -5.65 10.08 -8.30
N GLN A 79 -4.77 9.92 -7.30
CA GLN A 79 -3.71 8.91 -7.34
C GLN A 79 -4.25 7.48 -7.31
N ALA A 80 -5.35 7.23 -6.60
CA ALA A 80 -6.01 5.92 -6.63
C ALA A 80 -6.59 5.62 -8.02
N VAL A 81 -7.10 6.63 -8.71
CA VAL A 81 -7.57 6.52 -10.10
C VAL A 81 -6.41 6.13 -11.03
N TRP A 82 -5.29 6.87 -10.98
CA TRP A 82 -4.10 6.56 -11.78
C TRP A 82 -3.55 5.16 -11.49
N ARG A 83 -3.54 4.75 -10.21
CA ARG A 83 -3.10 3.40 -9.84
C ARG A 83 -4.03 2.31 -10.37
N ALA A 84 -5.33 2.53 -10.37
CA ALA A 84 -6.30 1.58 -10.95
C ALA A 84 -6.15 1.47 -12.47
N LEU A 85 -5.92 2.59 -13.15
CA LEU A 85 -5.58 2.61 -14.57
C LEU A 85 -4.27 1.87 -14.86
N ALA A 86 -3.23 2.12 -14.06
CA ALA A 86 -1.93 1.46 -14.21
C ALA A 86 -2.00 -0.06 -13.95
N ASP A 87 -2.82 -0.48 -12.99
CA ASP A 87 -3.05 -1.90 -12.68
C ASP A 87 -4.00 -2.58 -13.70
N GLY A 88 -4.53 -1.84 -14.69
CA GLY A 88 -5.41 -2.36 -15.74
C GLY A 88 -6.84 -2.66 -15.31
N ASP A 89 -7.22 -2.29 -14.08
CA ASP A 89 -8.54 -2.52 -13.50
C ASP A 89 -9.11 -1.19 -12.97
N PRO A 90 -9.59 -0.31 -13.86
CA PRO A 90 -10.22 0.96 -13.46
C PRO A 90 -11.53 0.73 -12.68
N ASP A 91 -12.22 -0.39 -12.91
CA ASP A 91 -13.56 -0.65 -12.37
C ASP A 91 -13.55 -1.07 -10.89
N ARG A 92 -12.37 -1.32 -10.32
CA ARG A 92 -12.19 -1.55 -8.87
C ARG A 92 -12.36 -0.29 -8.03
N ILE A 93 -12.30 0.90 -8.63
CA ILE A 93 -12.45 2.17 -7.92
C ILE A 93 -13.81 2.19 -7.19
N GLY A 94 -13.78 2.47 -5.88
CA GLY A 94 -14.97 2.49 -5.02
C GLY A 94 -15.38 1.13 -4.44
N ARG A 95 -14.67 0.03 -4.75
CA ARG A 95 -14.89 -1.25 -4.06
C ARG A 95 -14.19 -1.24 -2.69
N PRO A 96 -14.83 -1.77 -1.62
CA PRO A 96 -14.15 -1.95 -0.35
C PRO A 96 -12.98 -2.91 -0.54
N GLN A 97 -11.77 -2.43 -0.30
CA GLN A 97 -10.57 -3.25 -0.42
C GLN A 97 -10.59 -4.29 0.70
N ARG A 98 -11.03 -5.52 0.40
CA ARG A 98 -10.77 -6.68 1.27
C ARG A 98 -9.26 -6.89 1.28
N ARG A 99 -8.58 -6.40 2.31
CA ARG A 99 -7.20 -6.80 2.56
C ARG A 99 -7.22 -8.30 2.85
N PRO A 100 -6.62 -9.16 2.01
CA PRO A 100 -6.49 -10.56 2.37
C PRO A 100 -5.72 -10.60 3.70
N GLY A 101 -6.33 -11.17 4.73
CA GLY A 101 -5.68 -11.34 6.01
C GLY A 101 -4.37 -12.10 5.80
N ARG A 102 -3.25 -11.58 6.31
CA ARG A 102 -1.98 -12.29 6.21
C ARG A 102 -2.11 -13.59 6.98
N ALA A 103 -1.96 -14.72 6.32
CA ALA A 103 -1.94 -16.01 7.00
C ALA A 103 -0.88 -15.98 8.11
N PRO A 104 -1.20 -16.46 9.32
CA PRO A 104 -0.25 -16.50 10.41
C PRO A 104 0.94 -17.39 10.02
N LYS A 105 2.15 -16.86 10.17
CA LYS A 105 3.37 -17.63 9.92
C LYS A 105 3.67 -18.53 11.12
N PRO A 106 3.86 -19.84 10.93
CA PRO A 106 4.36 -20.73 11.98
C PRO A 106 5.65 -20.19 12.58
N PHE A 107 5.83 -20.37 13.88
CA PHE A 107 6.96 -19.84 14.63
C PHE A 107 7.53 -20.91 15.55
N GLU A 108 8.86 -21.02 15.59
CA GLU A 108 9.57 -22.00 16.40
C GLU A 108 10.57 -21.31 17.33
N ILE A 109 10.61 -21.76 18.58
CA ILE A 109 11.56 -21.26 19.57
C ILE A 109 11.87 -22.31 20.64
N GLY A 110 13.15 -22.52 20.93
CA GLY A 110 13.58 -23.49 21.94
C GLY A 110 13.06 -24.92 21.71
N GLY A 111 12.91 -25.33 20.44
CA GLY A 111 12.34 -26.64 20.07
C GLY A 111 10.82 -26.75 20.14
N LEU A 112 10.11 -25.68 20.50
CA LEU A 112 8.64 -25.63 20.52
C LEU A 112 8.12 -24.98 19.25
N ARG A 113 7.10 -25.59 18.63
CA ARG A 113 6.44 -25.08 17.42
C ARG A 113 5.06 -24.51 17.72
N PHE A 114 4.80 -23.32 17.20
CA PHE A 114 3.56 -22.58 17.39
C PHE A 114 2.94 -22.19 16.05
N ALA A 115 1.61 -22.12 16.00
CA ALA A 115 0.87 -21.70 14.82
C ALA A 115 1.10 -20.21 14.45
N SER A 116 1.49 -19.38 15.42
CA SER A 116 1.84 -17.97 15.20
C SER A 116 2.71 -17.42 16.32
N GLN A 117 3.40 -16.31 16.06
CA GLN A 117 4.16 -15.57 17.08
C GLN A 117 3.28 -15.11 18.26
N ARG A 118 2.05 -14.64 18.00
CA ARG A 118 1.12 -14.24 19.08
C ARG A 118 0.75 -15.42 19.97
N LYS A 119 0.50 -16.59 19.37
CA LYS A 119 0.22 -17.82 20.14
C LYS A 119 1.44 -18.24 20.96
N ALA A 120 2.65 -18.09 20.43
CA ALA A 120 3.88 -18.30 21.16
C ALA A 120 4.02 -17.32 22.33
N SER A 121 3.77 -16.01 22.14
CA SER A 121 3.82 -15.01 23.21
C SER A 121 2.92 -15.40 24.37
N ARG A 122 1.65 -15.72 24.09
CA ARG A 122 0.68 -16.13 25.12
C ARG A 122 1.10 -17.41 25.84
N ALA A 123 1.57 -18.42 25.10
CA ALA A 123 2.01 -19.69 25.68
C ALA A 123 3.23 -19.52 26.60
N LEU A 124 4.11 -18.57 26.29
CA LEU A 124 5.30 -18.23 27.07
C LEU A 124 5.01 -17.24 28.22
N GLY A 125 3.78 -16.72 28.33
CA GLY A 125 3.37 -15.80 29.39
C GLY A 125 3.68 -14.32 29.10
N PHE A 126 3.88 -13.94 27.84
CA PHE A 126 4.12 -12.56 27.41
C PHE A 126 2.89 -11.95 26.72
N SER A 127 2.90 -10.61 26.55
CA SER A 127 1.87 -9.91 25.77
C SER A 127 1.96 -10.23 24.28
N ASP A 128 0.86 -10.11 23.56
CA ASP A 128 0.71 -10.57 22.17
C ASP A 128 1.83 -10.08 21.23
N ASP A 129 2.24 -8.82 21.36
CA ASP A 129 3.25 -8.21 20.49
C ASP A 129 4.68 -8.26 21.08
N TYR A 130 4.86 -8.84 22.27
CA TYR A 130 6.16 -8.90 22.96
C TYR A 130 7.23 -9.62 22.15
N LEU A 131 6.95 -10.82 21.62
CA LEU A 131 7.91 -11.56 20.80
C LEU A 131 8.27 -10.78 19.52
N SER A 132 7.29 -10.16 18.86
CA SER A 132 7.54 -9.35 17.66
C SER A 132 8.49 -8.19 17.96
N HIS A 133 8.27 -7.47 19.06
CA HIS A 133 9.14 -6.38 19.48
C HIS A 133 10.52 -6.84 19.96
N ALA A 134 10.57 -7.92 20.74
CA ALA A 134 11.82 -8.46 21.26
C ALA A 134 12.73 -9.03 20.16
N LEU A 135 12.17 -9.62 19.10
CA LEU A 135 12.95 -10.13 17.97
C LEU A 135 13.44 -9.01 17.04
N THR A 136 12.64 -7.97 16.84
CA THR A 136 12.96 -6.87 15.90
C THR A 136 13.80 -5.76 16.52
N ARG A 137 13.53 -5.40 17.78
CA ARG A 137 14.13 -4.26 18.48
C ARG A 137 14.72 -4.61 19.84
N GLY A 138 14.54 -5.85 20.31
CA GLY A 138 15.01 -6.27 21.62
C GLY A 138 16.51 -6.58 21.63
N GLY A 139 17.16 -6.19 22.73
CA GLY A 139 18.54 -6.53 23.03
C GLY A 139 18.71 -7.96 23.55
N ARG A 140 19.95 -8.31 23.87
CA ARG A 140 20.36 -9.65 24.36
C ARG A 140 19.49 -10.13 25.55
N ALA A 141 19.23 -9.27 26.52
CA ALA A 141 18.42 -9.59 27.69
C ALA A 141 16.97 -10.01 27.34
N ALA A 142 16.36 -9.41 26.31
CA ALA A 142 15.01 -9.79 25.89
C ALA A 142 15.00 -11.18 25.26
N ARG A 143 16.03 -11.52 24.46
CA ARG A 143 16.18 -12.84 23.84
C ARG A 143 16.43 -13.92 24.88
N GLU A 144 17.26 -13.64 25.88
CA GLU A 144 17.53 -14.55 27.00
C GLU A 144 16.26 -14.85 27.82
N ARG A 145 15.43 -13.84 28.09
CA ARG A 145 14.12 -14.04 28.77
C ARG A 145 13.18 -14.94 27.97
N ILE A 146 13.12 -14.76 26.65
CA ILE A 146 12.28 -15.60 25.80
C ILE A 146 12.79 -17.04 25.77
N LEU A 147 14.11 -17.25 25.68
CA LEU A 147 14.71 -18.58 25.73
C LEU A 147 14.47 -19.26 27.09
N ALA A 148 14.64 -18.54 28.20
CA ALA A 148 14.37 -19.06 29.54
C ALA A 148 12.89 -19.48 29.69
N ALA A 149 11.96 -18.66 29.19
CA ALA A 149 10.53 -19.00 29.19
C ALA A 149 10.22 -20.22 28.32
N ALA A 150 10.86 -20.36 27.16
CA ALA A 150 10.70 -21.51 26.28
C ALA A 150 11.20 -22.80 26.92
N MET A 151 12.36 -22.76 27.58
CA MET A 151 12.89 -23.90 28.35
C MET A 151 11.96 -24.31 29.49
N ALA A 152 11.44 -23.34 30.25
CA ALA A 152 10.50 -23.60 31.33
C ALA A 152 9.21 -24.25 30.83
N LEU A 153 8.67 -23.78 29.70
CA LEU A 153 7.47 -24.36 29.09
C LEU A 153 7.72 -25.79 28.57
N SER A 154 8.85 -26.02 27.91
CA SER A 154 9.24 -27.35 27.43
C SER A 154 9.36 -28.35 28.59
N ALA A 155 10.00 -27.95 29.70
CA ALA A 155 10.11 -28.78 30.90
C ALA A 155 8.73 -29.12 31.50
N ARG A 156 7.78 -28.18 31.50
CA ARG A 156 6.39 -28.43 31.96
C ARG A 156 5.66 -29.42 31.07
N GLN A 157 5.78 -29.29 29.74
CA GLN A 157 5.18 -30.23 28.78
C GLN A 157 5.77 -31.63 28.90
N ALA A 158 7.09 -31.75 29.08
CA ALA A 158 7.76 -33.03 29.28
C ALA A 158 7.29 -33.76 30.55
N ARG A 159 7.13 -33.03 31.66
CA ARG A 159 6.57 -33.59 32.92
C ARG A 159 5.14 -34.06 32.74
N THR A 160 4.31 -33.25 32.09
CA THR A 160 2.90 -33.57 31.81
C THR A 160 2.77 -34.80 30.91
N ARG A 161 3.61 -34.91 29.87
CA ARG A 161 3.62 -36.08 28.98
C ARG A 161 4.05 -37.35 29.71
N LYS A 162 4.96 -37.24 30.68
CA LYS A 162 5.40 -38.37 31.52
C LYS A 162 4.35 -38.81 32.55
N SER A 163 3.41 -37.93 32.92
CA SER A 163 2.34 -38.22 33.88
C SER A 163 1.05 -38.73 33.26
N LEU A 164 0.90 -38.74 31.93
CA LEU A 164 -0.15 -39.53 31.28
C LEU A 164 0.36 -40.97 31.12
N PRO A 165 -0.15 -41.97 31.86
CA PRO A 165 0.10 -43.36 31.52
C PRO A 165 -0.48 -43.64 30.13
N ASN A 166 0.15 -44.54 29.38
CA ASN A 166 -0.36 -45.03 28.09
C ASN A 166 -1.88 -45.22 28.14
N GLY A 167 -2.63 -44.42 27.38
CA GLY A 167 -4.04 -44.66 27.10
C GLY A 167 -4.25 -45.96 26.32
N PRO A 168 -5.45 -46.53 26.40
CA PRO A 168 -5.69 -47.97 26.48
C PRO A 168 -5.27 -48.74 25.24
N ALA A 169 -4.93 -50.02 25.49
CA ALA A 169 -4.72 -51.03 24.48
C ALA A 169 -5.75 -50.92 23.35
N ARG A 170 -5.26 -51.01 22.11
CA ARG A 170 -6.10 -51.25 20.93
C ARG A 170 -7.06 -52.40 21.27
N PRO A 171 -8.36 -52.31 20.95
CA PRO A 171 -9.20 -53.49 21.03
C PRO A 171 -8.61 -54.55 20.09
N GLU A 172 -8.24 -55.69 20.68
CA GLU A 172 -7.93 -56.92 19.95
C GLU A 172 -9.06 -57.17 18.92
N PRO A 173 -8.75 -57.43 17.65
CA PRO A 173 -9.77 -57.80 16.68
C PRO A 173 -10.37 -59.13 17.14
N MET A 174 -11.63 -59.12 17.58
CA MET A 174 -12.36 -60.35 17.86
C MET A 174 -12.33 -61.21 16.60
N GLU A 175 -11.72 -62.38 16.73
CA GLU A 175 -11.82 -63.50 15.79
C GLU A 175 -13.29 -63.72 15.44
N GLU A 176 -13.61 -63.47 14.18
CA GLU A 176 -14.83 -63.96 13.55
C GLU A 176 -14.82 -65.49 13.64
N LEU A 177 -15.50 -66.01 14.65
CA LEU A 177 -15.85 -67.41 14.78
C LEU A 177 -16.66 -67.83 13.55
N HIS A 178 -15.95 -68.42 12.59
CA HIS A 178 -16.51 -69.29 11.57
C HIS A 178 -17.09 -70.56 12.22
N HIS A 179 -18.42 -70.60 12.33
CA HIS A 179 -19.20 -71.83 12.29
C HIS A 179 -20.25 -71.60 11.19
N GLY A 180 -20.32 -72.39 10.11
CA GLY A 180 -20.24 -73.85 10.07
C GLY A 180 -21.65 -74.36 9.85
#